data_AF-A0A9F2Q2P5-F1
#
_entry.id   AF-A0A9F2Q2P5-F1
#
_cell.length_a   1.000
_cell.length_b   1.000
_cell.length_c   1.000
_cell.angle_alpha   90.00
_cell.angle_beta   90.00
_cell.angle_gamma   90.00
#
_symmetry.space_group_name_H-M   'P 1'
#
loop_
_entity.id
_entity.type
_entity.pdbx_description
1 polymer ?
#
loop_
_entity_poly.entity_id
_entity_poly.type
_entity_poly.pdbx_seq_one_letter_code
_entity_poly.pdbx_strand_id
1 'polypeptide(L)'
;MSLQWAAVATFLYAEVLLVFLLCIPFISATRWQKIFKSRLVRLLVIYGNTFFVVLIIILVLLFLDAIREIRKYDDVTEKVNLQNNPGAVEHFHMKLFRAQRNLYIAGFSLLMAFLLRRLITLISQHATILASNEAFKKQAEGASDAAKKYMEENDKLKKELKLAGVEVADLDIKSIGTEEENRVLQAEVKKLKDELTSTKKALNKADNEALAMRKQAEGLTEEYDRLLKEHAKLQATCEGRKDKKDE
;
A
#
# COMPACT_ATOMS: atom_id res chain seq x y z
N MET A 1 32.36 -20.74 -5.37
CA MET A 1 31.11 -20.35 -4.67
C MET A 1 30.44 -21.62 -4.20
N SER A 2 29.81 -21.66 -3.02
CA SER A 2 28.93 -22.80 -2.71
C SER A 2 27.70 -22.75 -3.63
N LEU A 3 27.09 -23.90 -3.91
CA LEU A 3 25.89 -24.00 -4.75
C LEU A 3 24.73 -23.12 -4.22
N GLN A 4 24.64 -22.96 -2.90
CA GLN A 4 23.63 -22.12 -2.24
C GLN A 4 23.74 -20.65 -2.68
N TRP A 5 24.95 -20.07 -2.59
CA TRP A 5 25.16 -18.66 -2.94
C TRP A 5 25.03 -18.40 -4.45
N ALA A 6 25.33 -19.40 -5.29
CA ALA A 6 25.05 -19.33 -6.72
C ALA A 6 23.54 -19.27 -7.00
N ALA A 7 22.73 -20.10 -6.31
CA ALA A 7 21.28 -20.08 -6.45
C ALA A 7 20.67 -18.73 -6.02
N VAL A 8 21.13 -18.15 -4.91
CA VAL A 8 20.68 -16.82 -4.46
C VAL A 8 21.08 -15.73 -5.47
N ALA A 9 22.28 -15.80 -6.03
CA ALA A 9 22.71 -14.85 -7.06
C ALA A 9 21.86 -14.95 -8.34
N THR A 10 21.57 -16.17 -8.81
CA THR A 10 20.67 -16.40 -9.95
C THR A 10 19.27 -15.84 -9.67
N PHE A 11 18.75 -16.06 -8.46
CA PHE A 11 17.47 -15.50 -8.03
C PHE A 11 17.49 -13.96 -8.08
N LEU A 12 18.52 -13.34 -7.50
CA LEU A 12 18.70 -11.88 -7.54
C LEU A 12 18.72 -11.34 -8.98
N TYR A 13 19.46 -11.99 -9.88
CA TYR A 13 19.50 -11.56 -11.29
C TYR A 13 18.14 -11.68 -11.98
N ALA A 14 17.38 -12.73 -11.68
CA ALA A 14 16.02 -12.88 -12.19
C ALA A 14 15.09 -11.79 -11.66
N GLU A 15 15.18 -11.44 -10.38
CA GLU A 15 14.40 -10.34 -9.79
C GLU A 15 14.74 -8.99 -10.43
N VAL A 16 16.03 -8.69 -10.58
CA VAL A 16 16.50 -7.44 -11.20
C VAL A 16 15.97 -7.35 -12.64
N LEU A 17 16.09 -8.41 -13.43
CA LEU A 17 15.54 -8.47 -14.79
C LEU A 17 14.03 -8.22 -14.78
N LEU A 18 13.29 -8.86 -13.87
CA LEU A 18 11.85 -8.73 -13.77
C LEU A 18 11.41 -7.32 -13.35
N VAL A 19 12.14 -6.68 -12.43
CA VAL A 19 11.94 -5.28 -12.03
C VAL A 19 12.18 -4.36 -13.22
N PHE A 20 13.29 -4.51 -13.95
CA PHE A 20 13.55 -3.72 -15.15
C PHE A 20 12.43 -3.90 -16.19
N LEU A 21 12.00 -5.13 -16.42
CA LEU A 21 10.93 -5.44 -17.35
C LEU A 21 9.59 -4.80 -16.94
N LEU A 22 9.27 -4.78 -15.64
CA LEU A 22 8.08 -4.12 -15.09
C LEU A 22 8.16 -2.59 -15.12
N CYS A 23 9.36 -2.02 -14.96
CA CYS A 23 9.60 -0.58 -14.97
C CYS A 23 9.61 0.03 -16.39
N ILE A 24 9.66 -0.78 -17.44
CA ILE A 24 9.63 -0.29 -18.82
C ILE A 24 8.27 0.37 -19.09
N PRO A 25 8.24 1.67 -19.45
CA PRO A 25 6.99 2.40 -19.74
C PRO A 25 6.33 1.96 -21.05
N PHE A 26 6.99 1.09 -21.83
CA PHE A 26 6.52 0.64 -23.14
C PHE A 26 5.32 -0.33 -23.06
N ILE A 27 5.05 -0.97 -21.93
CA ILE A 27 3.94 -1.92 -21.79
C ILE A 27 2.79 -1.26 -21.05
N SER A 28 1.71 -0.94 -21.77
CA SER A 28 0.52 -0.30 -21.19
C SER A 28 -0.10 -1.14 -20.07
N ALA A 29 -0.64 -0.49 -19.04
CA ALA A 29 -1.32 -1.15 -17.92
C ALA A 29 -2.44 -2.11 -18.36
N THR A 30 -3.09 -1.83 -19.49
CA THR A 30 -4.09 -2.69 -20.14
C THR A 30 -3.52 -4.00 -20.69
N ARG A 31 -2.29 -4.00 -21.22
CA ARG A 31 -1.59 -5.23 -21.68
C ARG A 31 -1.19 -6.09 -20.49
N TRP A 32 -0.64 -5.45 -19.47
CA TRP A 32 -0.37 -6.11 -18.19
C TRP A 32 -1.64 -6.72 -17.60
N GLN A 33 -2.77 -6.03 -17.61
CA GLN A 33 -4.03 -6.58 -17.09
C GLN A 33 -4.49 -7.85 -17.79
N LYS A 34 -4.30 -7.95 -19.12
CA LYS A 34 -4.60 -9.18 -19.87
C LYS A 34 -3.66 -10.32 -19.46
N ILE A 35 -2.37 -10.02 -19.26
CA ILE A 35 -1.38 -10.98 -18.78
C ILE A 35 -1.70 -11.40 -17.33
N PHE A 36 -2.01 -10.45 -16.44
CA PHE A 36 -2.39 -10.70 -15.04
C PHE A 36 -3.72 -11.46 -14.91
N LYS A 37 -4.67 -11.29 -15.84
CA LYS A 37 -5.90 -12.09 -15.89
C LYS A 37 -5.71 -13.49 -16.46
N SER A 38 -4.55 -13.81 -17.04
CA SER A 38 -4.30 -15.14 -17.62
C SER A 38 -4.30 -16.23 -16.53
N ARG A 39 -4.64 -17.46 -16.94
CA ARG A 39 -4.69 -18.64 -16.05
C ARG A 39 -3.35 -18.88 -15.33
N LEU A 40 -2.23 -18.62 -15.99
CA LEU A 40 -0.88 -18.78 -15.44
C LEU A 40 -0.61 -17.82 -14.28
N VAL A 41 -0.99 -16.55 -14.44
CA VAL A 41 -0.77 -15.55 -13.39
C VAL A 41 -1.72 -15.76 -12.22
N ARG A 42 -2.95 -16.21 -12.47
CA ARG A 42 -3.88 -16.59 -11.38
C ARG A 42 -3.33 -17.76 -10.55
N LEU A 43 -2.71 -18.75 -11.19
CA LEU A 43 -2.06 -19.88 -10.52
C LEU A 43 -0.83 -19.42 -9.72
N LEU A 44 -0.01 -18.53 -10.30
CA LEU A 44 1.09 -17.86 -9.61
C LEU A 44 0.63 -17.01 -8.43
N VAL A 45 -0.53 -16.35 -8.48
CA VAL A 45 -1.03 -15.52 -7.36
C VAL A 45 -1.48 -16.40 -6.19
N ILE A 46 -2.14 -17.54 -6.46
CA ILE A 46 -2.65 -18.45 -5.42
C ILE A 46 -1.49 -19.11 -4.65
N TYR A 47 -0.51 -19.66 -5.36
CA TYR A 47 0.63 -20.34 -4.73
C TYR A 47 1.80 -19.40 -4.42
N GLY A 48 1.86 -18.25 -5.09
CA GLY A 48 2.98 -17.31 -4.99
C GLY A 48 3.05 -16.61 -3.65
N ASN A 49 1.93 -16.41 -2.94
CA ASN A 49 2.01 -15.82 -1.62
C ASN A 49 2.74 -16.72 -0.62
N THR A 50 2.38 -18.00 -0.56
CA THR A 50 3.02 -18.99 0.31
C THR A 50 4.47 -19.22 -0.11
N PHE A 51 4.72 -19.40 -1.41
CA PHE A 51 6.08 -19.55 -1.95
C PHE A 51 6.97 -18.34 -1.61
N PHE A 52 6.46 -17.12 -1.79
CA PHE A 52 7.18 -15.89 -1.48
C PHE A 52 7.52 -15.78 0.01
N VAL A 53 6.58 -16.08 0.91
CA VAL A 53 6.85 -16.05 2.37
C VAL A 53 7.93 -17.06 2.75
N VAL A 54 7.85 -18.29 2.25
CA VAL A 54 8.86 -19.32 2.49
C VAL A 54 10.23 -18.88 1.97
N LEU A 55 10.26 -18.31 0.76
CA LEU A 55 11.48 -17.81 0.13
C LEU A 55 12.10 -16.66 0.95
N ILE A 56 11.29 -15.73 1.45
CA ILE A 56 11.74 -14.65 2.34
C ILE A 56 12.35 -15.21 3.62
N ILE A 57 11.72 -16.20 4.25
CA ILE A 57 12.25 -16.84 5.46
C ILE A 57 13.64 -17.45 5.16
N ILE A 58 13.79 -18.16 4.04
CA ILE A 58 15.08 -18.75 3.63
C ILE A 58 16.13 -17.64 3.41
N LEU A 59 15.77 -16.56 2.72
CA LEU A 59 16.67 -15.43 2.47
C LEU A 59 17.08 -14.73 3.77
N VAL A 60 16.17 -14.55 4.73
CA VAL A 60 16.47 -13.97 6.05
C VAL A 60 17.44 -14.89 6.82
N LEU A 61 17.23 -16.20 6.80
CA LEU A 61 18.15 -17.15 7.44
C LEU A 61 19.55 -17.08 6.82
N LEU A 62 19.66 -17.05 5.48
CA LEU A 62 20.95 -16.90 4.79
C LEU A 62 21.60 -15.53 5.06
N PHE A 63 20.81 -14.47 5.15
CA PHE A 63 21.30 -13.15 5.50
C PHE A 63 21.88 -13.12 6.93
N LEU A 64 21.17 -13.71 7.89
CA LEU A 64 21.66 -13.86 9.27
C LEU A 64 22.89 -14.76 9.36
N ASP A 65 22.95 -15.83 8.57
CA ASP A 65 24.12 -16.69 8.47
C ASP A 65 25.34 -15.92 7.94
N ALA A 66 25.16 -15.10 6.90
CA ALA A 66 26.22 -14.23 6.39
C ALA A 66 26.68 -13.18 7.42
N ILE A 67 25.76 -12.57 8.19
CA ILE A 67 26.13 -11.66 9.30
C ILE A 67 26.95 -12.41 10.35
N ARG A 68 26.49 -13.60 10.74
CA ARG A 68 27.18 -14.43 11.73
C ARG A 68 28.57 -14.83 11.22
N GLU A 69 28.68 -15.18 9.95
CA GLU A 69 29.93 -15.56 9.31
C GLU A 69 30.92 -14.38 9.26
N ILE A 70 30.46 -13.17 8.95
CA ILE A 70 31.28 -11.95 9.01
C ILE A 70 31.77 -11.71 10.43
N ARG A 71 30.87 -11.65 11.43
CA ARG A 71 31.25 -11.39 12.83
C ARG A 71 32.23 -12.43 13.37
N LYS A 72 32.05 -13.71 13.00
CA LYS A 72 32.93 -14.81 13.40
C LYS A 72 34.35 -14.63 12.85
N TYR A 73 34.49 -14.24 11.58
CA TYR A 73 35.81 -14.07 10.98
C TYR A 73 36.46 -12.73 11.35
N ASP A 74 35.66 -11.71 11.67
CA ASP A 74 36.14 -10.41 12.17
C ASP A 74 36.74 -10.55 13.58
N ASP A 75 36.00 -11.16 14.52
CA ASP A 75 36.44 -11.37 15.91
C ASP A 75 37.69 -12.26 16.03
N VAL A 76 37.82 -13.26 15.14
CA VAL A 76 39.01 -14.12 15.06
C VAL A 76 40.21 -13.40 14.46
N THR A 77 39.97 -12.43 13.57
CA THR A 77 41.02 -11.60 12.97
C THR A 77 41.60 -10.60 13.97
N GLU A 78 40.79 -10.13 14.93
CA GLU A 78 41.22 -9.20 15.96
C GLU A 78 41.92 -9.89 17.16
N LYS A 79 41.42 -11.06 17.58
CA LYS A 79 41.89 -11.74 18.82
C LYS A 79 43.11 -12.63 18.63
N VAL A 80 43.33 -13.15 17.43
CA VAL A 80 44.51 -13.99 17.15
C VAL A 80 45.60 -13.08 16.62
N ASN A 81 46.76 -13.03 17.29
CA ASN A 81 47.97 -12.35 16.82
C ASN A 81 48.43 -12.95 15.48
N LEU A 82 47.77 -12.54 14.40
CA LEU A 82 47.94 -12.98 13.02
C LEU A 82 49.27 -12.52 12.43
N GLN A 83 49.99 -11.65 13.13
CA GLN A 83 51.31 -11.15 12.79
C GLN A 83 52.39 -12.26 12.78
N ASN A 84 52.15 -13.40 13.44
CA ASN A 84 53.10 -14.52 13.49
C ASN A 84 52.93 -15.56 12.37
N ASN A 85 51.90 -15.48 11.51
CA ASN A 85 51.73 -16.44 10.41
C ASN A 85 51.02 -15.81 9.18
N PRO A 86 51.76 -15.14 8.27
CA PRO A 86 51.18 -14.35 7.17
C PRO A 86 50.22 -15.15 6.25
N GLY A 87 50.45 -16.44 6.02
CA GLY A 87 49.57 -17.27 5.20
C GLY A 87 48.18 -17.55 5.81
N ALA A 88 48.05 -17.51 7.14
CA ALA A 88 46.75 -17.65 7.79
C ALA A 88 45.91 -16.38 7.64
N VAL A 89 46.56 -15.21 7.68
CA VAL A 89 45.93 -13.88 7.52
C VAL A 89 45.22 -13.75 6.19
N GLU A 90 45.88 -14.16 5.10
CA GLU A 90 45.31 -14.12 3.75
C GLU A 90 44.07 -15.02 3.63
N HIS A 91 44.11 -16.21 4.26
CA HIS A 91 43.01 -17.15 4.23
C HIS A 91 41.79 -16.65 5.02
N PHE A 92 41.98 -15.94 6.14
CA PHE A 92 40.89 -15.30 6.88
C PHE A 92 40.29 -14.12 6.12
N HIS A 93 41.11 -13.22 5.56
CA HIS A 93 40.63 -12.12 4.72
C HIS A 93 39.83 -12.63 3.52
N MET A 94 40.29 -13.69 2.85
CA MET A 94 39.57 -14.29 1.73
C MET A 94 38.18 -14.82 2.12
N LYS A 95 38.04 -15.37 3.34
CA LYS A 95 36.74 -15.83 3.87
C LYS A 95 35.85 -14.65 4.29
N LEU A 96 36.43 -13.60 4.87
CA LEU A 96 35.71 -12.38 5.22
C LEU A 96 35.12 -11.69 3.98
N PHE A 97 35.91 -11.51 2.91
CA PHE A 97 35.43 -10.95 1.64
C PHE A 97 34.32 -11.80 1.00
N ARG A 98 34.42 -13.14 1.14
CA ARG A 98 33.38 -14.06 0.68
C ARG A 98 32.08 -13.82 1.44
N ALA A 99 32.14 -13.73 2.77
CA ALA A 99 30.97 -13.52 3.62
C ALA A 99 30.34 -12.12 3.40
N GLN A 100 31.16 -11.08 3.22
CA GLN A 100 30.70 -9.72 2.87
C GLN A 100 29.93 -9.70 1.54
N ARG A 101 30.47 -10.31 0.48
CA ARG A 101 29.75 -10.39 -0.81
C ARG A 101 28.45 -11.17 -0.68
N ASN A 102 28.48 -12.29 0.05
CA ASN A 102 27.29 -13.12 0.27
C ASN A 102 26.20 -12.35 1.03
N LEU A 103 26.59 -11.54 2.02
CA LEU A 103 25.69 -10.62 2.73
C LEU A 103 25.02 -9.63 1.77
N TYR A 104 25.80 -8.99 0.89
CA TYR A 104 25.23 -8.07 -0.09
C TYR A 104 24.26 -8.77 -1.03
N ILE A 105 24.60 -9.95 -1.55
CA ILE A 105 23.73 -10.72 -2.46
C ILE A 105 22.40 -11.07 -1.75
N ALA A 106 22.45 -11.60 -0.53
CA ALA A 106 21.24 -11.91 0.24
C ALA A 106 20.44 -10.66 0.60
N GLY A 107 21.11 -9.60 1.06
CA GLY A 107 20.46 -8.34 1.45
C GLY A 107 19.77 -7.65 0.27
N PHE A 108 20.44 -7.57 -0.89
CA PHE A 108 19.85 -7.03 -2.10
C PHE A 108 18.70 -7.89 -2.61
N SER A 109 18.78 -9.23 -2.52
CA SER A 109 17.66 -10.10 -2.92
C SER A 109 16.44 -9.92 -2.00
N LEU A 110 16.63 -9.75 -0.69
CA LEU A 110 15.54 -9.45 0.24
C LEU A 110 14.85 -8.12 -0.10
N LEU A 111 15.66 -7.08 -0.36
CA LEU A 111 15.15 -5.77 -0.73
C LEU A 111 14.42 -5.81 -2.07
N MET A 112 14.99 -6.47 -3.08
CA MET A 112 14.36 -6.62 -4.39
C MET A 112 13.08 -7.44 -4.34
N ALA A 113 13.05 -8.53 -3.58
CA ALA A 113 11.83 -9.33 -3.37
C ALA A 113 10.68 -8.46 -2.83
N PHE A 114 10.96 -7.60 -1.85
CA PHE A 114 9.96 -6.68 -1.30
C PHE A 114 9.51 -5.63 -2.33
N LEU A 115 10.46 -4.99 -3.04
CA LEU A 115 10.17 -4.01 -4.09
C LEU A 115 9.33 -4.62 -5.21
N LEU A 116 9.69 -5.81 -5.67
CA LEU A 116 9.01 -6.55 -6.73
C LEU A 116 7.57 -6.87 -6.31
N ARG A 117 7.35 -7.34 -5.07
CA ARG A 117 6.00 -7.58 -4.54
C ARG A 117 5.18 -6.28 -4.50
N ARG A 118 5.78 -5.17 -4.07
CA ARG A 118 5.12 -3.86 -4.04
C ARG A 118 4.76 -3.39 -5.44
N LEU A 119 5.67 -3.50 -6.41
CA LEU A 119 5.46 -3.09 -7.80
C LEU A 119 4.34 -3.89 -8.47
N ILE A 120 4.34 -5.22 -8.34
CA ILE A 120 3.28 -6.06 -8.92
C ILE A 120 1.90 -5.69 -8.36
N THR A 121 1.83 -5.43 -7.05
CA THR A 121 0.58 -5.04 -6.39
C THR A 121 0.09 -3.68 -6.90
N LEU A 122 0.99 -2.69 -6.99
CA LEU A 122 0.66 -1.36 -7.49
C LEU A 122 0.21 -1.39 -8.96
N ILE A 123 0.90 -2.15 -9.82
CA ILE A 123 0.52 -2.29 -11.24
C ILE A 123 -0.85 -2.97 -11.37
N SER A 124 -1.12 -3.99 -10.55
CA SER A 124 -2.42 -4.68 -10.54
C SER A 124 -3.57 -3.75 -10.10
N GLN A 125 -3.34 -2.92 -9.07
CA GLN A 125 -4.29 -1.92 -8.61
C GLN A 125 -4.51 -0.84 -9.67
N HIS A 126 -3.43 -0.30 -10.25
CA HIS A 126 -3.49 0.72 -11.29
C HIS A 126 -4.25 0.21 -12.53
N ALA A 127 -3.99 -1.03 -12.97
CA ALA A 127 -4.72 -1.65 -14.07
C ALA A 127 -6.22 -1.80 -13.78
N THR A 128 -6.58 -2.20 -12.57
CA THR A 128 -7.98 -2.36 -12.16
C THR A 128 -8.73 -1.02 -12.15
N ILE A 129 -8.10 0.02 -11.58
CA ILE A 129 -8.65 1.37 -11.54
C ILE A 129 -8.79 1.95 -12.95
N LEU A 130 -7.81 1.74 -13.83
CA LEU A 130 -7.86 2.24 -15.20
C LEU A 130 -9.02 1.61 -15.98
N ALA A 131 -9.21 0.29 -15.83
CA ALA A 131 -10.32 -0.42 -16.47
C ALA A 131 -11.69 0.00 -15.95
N SER A 132 -11.84 0.22 -14.63
CA SER A 132 -13.11 0.72 -14.07
C SER A 132 -13.38 2.16 -14.50
N ASN A 133 -12.35 3.01 -14.58
CA ASN A 133 -12.49 4.39 -15.05
C ASN A 133 -12.92 4.43 -16.53
N GLU A 134 -12.34 3.61 -17.40
CA GLU A 134 -12.79 3.51 -18.79
C GLU A 134 -14.26 3.04 -18.90
N ALA A 135 -14.67 2.07 -18.07
CA ALA A 135 -16.05 1.60 -18.02
C ALA A 135 -17.01 2.70 -17.52
N PHE A 136 -16.65 3.42 -16.45
CA PHE A 136 -17.45 4.52 -15.93
C PHE A 136 -17.55 5.67 -16.93
N LYS A 137 -16.46 5.99 -17.64
CA LYS A 137 -16.48 7.01 -18.69
C LYS A 137 -17.45 6.65 -19.80
N LYS A 138 -17.40 5.41 -20.30
CA LYS A 138 -18.36 4.90 -21.31
C LYS A 138 -19.80 4.90 -20.79
N GLN A 139 -20.01 4.55 -19.53
CA GLN A 139 -21.34 4.58 -18.92
C GLN A 139 -21.90 6.00 -18.80
N ALA A 140 -21.06 6.97 -18.42
CA ALA A 140 -21.44 8.38 -18.32
C ALA A 140 -21.73 8.99 -19.72
N GLU A 141 -20.90 8.68 -20.71
CA GLU A 141 -21.12 9.09 -22.11
C GLU A 141 -22.42 8.49 -22.65
N GLY A 142 -22.65 7.18 -22.47
CA GLY A 142 -23.88 6.53 -22.92
C GLY A 142 -25.14 7.08 -22.23
N ALA A 143 -25.09 7.37 -20.93
CA ALA A 143 -26.20 7.99 -20.22
C ALA A 143 -26.45 9.44 -20.68
N SER A 144 -25.39 10.21 -20.95
CA SER A 144 -25.47 11.58 -21.48
C SER A 144 -26.07 11.60 -22.89
N ASP A 145 -25.65 10.67 -23.75
CA ASP A 145 -26.18 10.56 -25.11
C ASP A 145 -27.64 10.09 -25.12
N ALA A 146 -28.01 9.16 -24.24
CA ALA A 146 -29.41 8.76 -24.06
C ALA A 146 -30.26 9.94 -23.55
N ALA A 147 -29.77 10.70 -22.56
CA ALA A 147 -30.46 11.89 -22.05
C ALA A 147 -30.64 12.94 -23.15
N LYS A 148 -29.62 13.21 -23.97
CA LYS A 148 -29.72 14.12 -25.11
C LYS A 148 -30.77 13.66 -26.12
N LYS A 149 -30.79 12.37 -26.47
CA LYS A 149 -31.81 11.81 -27.38
C LYS A 149 -33.22 11.99 -26.81
N TYR A 150 -33.43 11.71 -25.53
CA TYR A 150 -34.74 11.91 -24.89
C TYR A 150 -35.14 13.39 -24.82
N MET A 151 -34.19 14.31 -24.66
CA MET A 151 -34.46 15.75 -24.72
C MET A 151 -34.84 16.19 -26.15
N GLU A 152 -34.11 15.73 -27.17
CA GLU A 152 -34.40 16.04 -28.57
C GLU A 152 -35.75 15.45 -29.04
N GLU A 153 -36.06 14.21 -28.65
CA GLU A 153 -37.36 13.58 -28.92
C GLU A 153 -38.50 14.31 -28.22
N ASN A 154 -38.32 14.70 -26.94
CA ASN A 154 -39.30 15.53 -26.24
C ASN A 154 -39.53 16.87 -26.96
N ASP A 155 -38.47 17.53 -27.43
CA ASP A 155 -38.60 18.80 -28.13
C ASP A 155 -39.27 18.65 -29.50
N LYS A 156 -39.02 17.55 -30.22
CA LYS A 156 -39.72 17.22 -31.47
C LYS A 156 -41.20 16.95 -31.23
N LEU A 157 -41.53 16.11 -30.25
CA LEU A 157 -42.93 15.82 -29.88
C LEU A 157 -43.66 17.09 -29.45
N LYS A 158 -43.02 17.98 -28.67
CA LYS A 158 -43.59 19.29 -28.32
C LYS A 158 -43.85 20.17 -29.54
N LYS A 159 -42.99 20.14 -30.56
CA LYS A 159 -43.19 20.91 -31.81
C LYS A 159 -44.31 20.31 -32.66
N GLU A 160 -44.39 18.98 -32.77
CA GLU A 160 -45.45 18.28 -33.49
C GLU A 160 -46.83 18.51 -32.85
N LEU A 161 -46.92 18.47 -31.52
CA LEU A 161 -48.14 18.80 -30.77
C LEU A 161 -48.61 20.24 -31.03
N LYS A 162 -47.68 21.21 -31.02
CA LYS A 162 -47.99 22.61 -31.35
C LYS A 162 -48.50 22.78 -32.79
N LEU A 163 -47.93 22.05 -33.75
CA LEU A 163 -48.34 22.09 -35.16
C LEU A 163 -49.71 21.42 -35.39
N ALA A 164 -50.06 20.41 -34.60
CA ALA A 164 -51.36 19.75 -34.64
C ALA A 164 -52.50 20.58 -34.00
N GLY A 165 -52.25 21.84 -33.62
CA GLY A 165 -53.25 22.72 -33.00
C GLY A 165 -53.54 22.40 -31.54
N VAL A 166 -52.73 21.54 -30.91
CA VAL A 166 -52.78 21.29 -29.46
C VAL A 166 -51.81 22.28 -28.81
N GLU A 167 -52.34 23.35 -28.20
CA GLU A 167 -51.52 24.21 -27.36
C GLU A 167 -50.99 23.39 -26.19
N VAL A 168 -49.66 23.32 -26.05
CA VAL A 168 -48.96 22.64 -24.95
C VAL A 168 -49.28 23.29 -23.58
N ALA A 169 -49.98 24.43 -23.58
CA ALA A 169 -50.58 25.02 -22.38
C ALA A 169 -51.79 24.23 -21.86
N ASP A 170 -52.51 23.51 -22.73
CA ASP A 170 -53.72 22.73 -22.39
C ASP A 170 -53.47 21.23 -22.16
N LEU A 171 -52.22 20.77 -22.34
CA LEU A 171 -51.76 19.51 -21.75
C LEU A 171 -51.11 19.80 -20.41
N ASP A 172 -51.92 20.40 -19.53
CA ASP A 172 -51.76 20.23 -18.11
C ASP A 172 -51.84 18.72 -17.87
N ILE A 173 -50.69 18.12 -17.58
CA ILE A 173 -50.53 16.71 -17.30
C ILE A 173 -51.35 16.41 -16.06
N LYS A 174 -52.62 16.11 -16.28
CA LYS A 174 -53.49 15.43 -15.34
C LYS A 174 -53.07 13.96 -15.29
N SER A 175 -51.80 13.69 -14.99
CA SER A 175 -51.40 12.42 -14.39
C SER A 175 -51.19 12.69 -12.91
N ILE A 176 -52.22 12.33 -12.17
CA ILE A 176 -52.30 12.23 -10.70
C ILE A 176 -51.11 11.42 -10.10
N GLY A 177 -50.27 10.78 -10.93
CA GLY A 177 -48.98 10.18 -10.51
C GLY A 177 -47.79 11.13 -10.42
N THR A 178 -47.69 12.19 -11.23
CA THR A 178 -46.43 12.97 -11.37
C THR A 178 -46.31 14.09 -10.34
N GLU A 179 -47.42 14.63 -9.83
CA GLU A 179 -47.42 15.59 -8.73
C GLU A 179 -47.13 14.91 -7.38
N GLU A 180 -47.70 13.73 -7.18
CA GLU A 180 -47.43 12.92 -5.98
C GLU A 180 -46.01 12.35 -6.03
N GLU A 181 -45.54 11.85 -7.17
CA GLU A 181 -44.14 11.44 -7.33
C GLU A 181 -43.16 12.62 -7.21
N ASN A 182 -43.46 13.80 -7.76
CA ASN A 182 -42.61 14.98 -7.55
C ASN A 182 -42.64 15.46 -6.09
N ARG A 183 -43.79 15.40 -5.40
CA ARG A 183 -43.85 15.70 -3.96
C ARG A 183 -43.07 14.69 -3.14
N VAL A 184 -43.17 13.40 -3.46
CA VAL A 184 -42.44 12.32 -2.80
C VAL A 184 -40.93 12.48 -3.06
N LEU A 185 -40.52 12.70 -4.32
CA LEU A 185 -39.13 12.94 -4.69
C LEU A 185 -38.57 14.23 -4.07
N GLN A 186 -39.34 15.32 -4.03
CA GLN A 186 -38.92 16.54 -3.34
C GLN A 186 -38.82 16.35 -1.82
N ALA A 187 -39.74 15.58 -1.22
CA ALA A 187 -39.67 15.23 0.20
C ALA A 187 -38.48 14.32 0.51
N GLU A 188 -38.15 13.38 -0.37
CA GLU A 188 -37.01 12.48 -0.23
C GLU A 188 -35.69 13.23 -0.46
N VAL A 189 -35.60 14.11 -1.45
CA VAL A 189 -34.45 15.01 -1.64
C VAL A 189 -34.25 15.90 -0.42
N LYS A 190 -35.34 16.41 0.17
CA LYS A 190 -35.26 17.23 1.39
C LYS A 190 -34.81 16.40 2.60
N LYS A 191 -35.37 15.21 2.81
CA LYS A 191 -34.92 14.27 3.85
C LYS A 191 -33.46 13.88 3.69
N LEU A 192 -33.04 13.47 2.50
CA LEU A 192 -31.65 13.10 2.21
C LEU A 192 -30.70 14.28 2.41
N LYS A 193 -31.13 15.51 2.11
CA LYS A 193 -30.34 16.72 2.38
C LYS A 193 -30.26 17.02 3.87
N ASP A 194 -31.34 16.85 4.62
CA ASP A 194 -31.37 17.02 6.07
C ASP A 194 -30.51 15.94 6.76
N GLU A 195 -30.60 14.68 6.32
CA GLU A 195 -29.74 13.57 6.75
C GLU A 195 -28.28 13.84 6.40
N LEU A 196 -27.97 14.33 5.19
CA LEU A 196 -26.61 14.70 4.79
C LEU A 196 -26.05 15.83 5.68
N THR A 197 -26.85 16.84 6.02
CA THR A 197 -26.40 17.90 6.92
C THR A 197 -26.24 17.42 8.37
N SER A 198 -27.09 16.50 8.81
CA SER A 198 -27.01 15.86 10.13
C SER A 198 -25.77 14.96 10.24
N THR A 199 -25.53 14.08 9.26
CA THR A 199 -24.35 13.22 9.21
C THR A 199 -23.07 14.03 9.06
N LYS A 200 -23.08 15.11 8.27
CA LYS A 200 -21.93 16.03 8.16
C LYS A 200 -21.64 16.75 9.48
N LYS A 201 -22.66 17.16 10.24
CA LYS A 201 -22.49 17.73 11.59
C LYS A 201 -21.95 16.69 12.57
N ALA A 202 -22.47 15.46 12.54
CA ALA A 202 -22.00 14.37 13.38
C ALA A 202 -20.56 13.98 13.07
N LEU A 203 -20.19 13.94 11.78
CA LEU A 203 -18.81 13.69 11.32
C LEU A 203 -17.86 14.78 11.81
N ASN A 204 -18.20 16.06 11.65
CA ASN A 204 -17.38 17.16 12.15
C ASN A 204 -17.23 17.13 13.67
N LYS A 205 -18.28 16.74 14.41
CA LYS A 205 -18.21 16.57 15.86
C LYS A 205 -17.26 15.42 16.24
N ALA A 206 -17.40 14.27 15.60
CA ALA A 206 -16.54 13.12 15.83
C ALA A 206 -15.08 13.39 15.47
N ASP A 207 -14.82 14.14 14.39
CA ASP A 207 -13.46 14.54 13.98
C ASP A 207 -12.82 15.48 15.00
N ASN A 208 -13.58 16.45 15.51
CA ASN A 208 -13.13 17.33 16.60
C ASN A 208 -12.86 16.56 17.90
N GLU A 209 -13.70 15.59 18.25
CA GLU A 209 -13.49 14.71 19.42
C GLU A 209 -12.26 13.82 19.23
N ALA A 210 -12.03 13.28 18.04
CA ALA A 210 -10.83 12.49 17.72
C ALA A 210 -9.55 13.34 17.80
N LEU A 211 -9.58 14.58 17.30
CA LEU A 211 -8.47 15.52 17.43
C LEU A 211 -8.21 15.89 18.90
N ALA A 212 -9.26 16.08 19.70
CA ALA A 212 -9.13 16.36 21.12
C ALA A 212 -8.54 15.16 21.89
N MET A 213 -9.03 13.94 21.63
CA MET A 213 -8.49 12.70 22.21
C MET A 213 -7.02 12.50 21.84
N ARG A 214 -6.65 12.79 20.59
CA ARG A 214 -5.25 12.71 20.14
C ARG A 214 -4.34 13.66 20.92
N LYS A 215 -4.73 14.92 21.07
CA LYS A 215 -3.98 15.90 21.87
C LYS A 215 -3.85 15.48 23.35
N GLN A 216 -4.91 14.92 23.92
CA GLN A 216 -4.88 14.38 25.28
C GLN A 216 -3.93 13.19 25.41
N ALA A 217 -3.93 12.27 24.44
CA ALA A 217 -3.02 11.13 24.43
C ALA A 217 -1.55 11.55 24.25
N GLU A 218 -1.28 12.53 23.38
CA GLU A 218 0.04 13.13 23.21
C GLU A 218 0.52 13.76 24.53
N GLY A 219 -0.31 14.58 25.19
CA GLY A 219 0.02 15.16 26.50
C GLY A 219 0.24 14.12 27.61
N LEU A 220 -0.56 13.05 27.65
CA LEU A 220 -0.36 11.95 28.61
C LEU A 220 0.96 11.22 28.37
N THR A 221 1.36 11.05 27.12
CA THR A 221 2.63 10.42 26.75
C THR A 221 3.81 11.27 27.22
N GLU A 222 3.73 12.59 27.05
CA GLU A 222 4.77 13.52 27.51
C GLU A 222 4.91 13.52 29.05
N GLU A 223 3.80 13.52 29.79
CA GLU A 223 3.83 13.42 31.25
C GLU A 223 4.34 12.05 31.72
N TYR A 224 4.01 10.98 31.02
CA TYR A 224 4.54 9.65 31.30
C TYR A 224 6.07 9.60 31.09
N ASP A 225 6.58 10.17 30.00
CA ASP A 225 8.02 10.28 29.73
C ASP A 225 8.73 11.14 30.78
N ARG A 226 8.09 12.22 31.24
CA ARG A 226 8.61 13.06 32.33
C ARG A 226 8.68 12.27 33.64
N LEU A 227 7.64 11.54 33.99
CA LEU A 227 7.58 10.73 35.21
C LEU A 227 8.63 9.62 35.18
N LEU A 228 8.84 8.96 34.04
CA LEU A 228 9.92 7.97 33.88
C LEU A 228 11.30 8.59 34.11
N LYS A 229 11.55 9.80 33.60
CA LYS A 229 12.81 10.53 33.84
C LYS A 229 12.99 10.90 35.31
N GLU A 230 11.94 11.36 35.99
CA GLU A 230 11.98 11.67 37.42
C GLU A 230 12.21 10.40 38.25
N HIS A 231 11.53 9.30 37.93
CA HIS A 231 11.73 8.00 38.56
C HIS A 231 13.18 7.51 38.40
N ALA A 232 13.74 7.59 37.19
CA ALA A 232 15.14 7.23 36.94
C ALA A 232 16.14 8.07 37.75
N LYS A 233 15.91 9.39 37.86
CA LYS A 233 16.73 10.28 38.69
C LYS A 233 16.66 9.94 40.18
N LEU A 234 15.45 9.68 40.70
CA LEU A 234 15.26 9.28 42.09
C LEU A 234 15.91 7.93 42.39
N GLN A 235 15.80 6.96 41.48
CA GLN A 235 16.42 5.65 41.61
C GLN A 235 17.96 5.76 41.68
N ALA A 236 18.58 6.52 40.77
CA ALA A 236 20.02 6.79 40.81
C ALA A 236 20.46 7.50 42.10
N THR A 237 19.64 8.41 42.63
CA THR A 237 19.93 9.10 43.90
C THR A 237 19.81 8.17 45.11
N CYS A 238 18.85 7.25 45.11
CA CYS A 238 18.69 6.23 46.15
C CYS A 238 19.81 5.19 46.12
N GLU A 239 20.23 4.73 44.95
CA GLU A 239 21.37 3.84 44.76
C GLU A 239 22.67 4.50 45.24
N GLY A 240 22.97 5.73 44.78
CA GLY A 240 24.14 6.47 45.25
C GLY A 240 24.11 6.91 46.73
N ARG A 241 22.95 6.87 47.39
CA ARG A 241 22.82 7.11 48.84
C ARG A 241 23.01 5.84 49.67
N LYS A 242 22.77 4.65 49.11
CA LYS A 242 23.12 3.37 49.75
C LYS A 242 24.64 3.19 49.76
N ASP A 243 25.31 3.48 48.65
CA ASP A 243 26.78 3.36 48.56
C ASP A 243 27.53 4.27 49.54
N LYS A 244 26.95 5.41 49.95
CA LYS A 244 27.54 6.33 50.93
C LYS A 244 27.24 6.00 52.40
N LYS A 245 26.40 5.00 52.69
CA LYS A 245 26.09 4.56 54.05
C LYS A 245 26.84 3.29 54.46
N ASP A 246 27.45 2.63 53.48
CA ASP A 246 28.21 1.38 53.64
C ASP A 246 29.75 1.62 53.55
N GLU A 247 30.21 2.88 53.58
CA GLU A 247 31.59 3.33 53.91
C GLU A 247 31.60 4.04 55.28
#